data_AF-A0A967DLQ7-F1
#
_entry.id   AF-A0A967DLQ7-F1
#
_cell.length_a   1.000
_cell.length_b   1.000
_cell.length_c   1.000
_cell.angle_alpha   90.00
_cell.angle_beta   90.00
_cell.angle_gamma   90.00
#
_symmetry.space_group_name_H-M   'P 1'
#
loop_
_entity.id
_entity.type
_entity.pdbx_description
1 polymer ?
#
loop_
_entity_poly.entity_id
_entity_poly.type
_entity_poly.pdbx_seq_one_letter_code
_entity_poly.pdbx_strand_id
1 'polypeptide(L)'
;ARVAEEDLPPVARDDWTLIRTQSGQSGWVLTSRVYMSIPDEVAQYAEGHRITSYFSLGKTTTNDGEKDIWLWTTSESLGRDYDFDGYRVFGWNLRRHRYETSFIQRRVTGFFPVQVSPEKFSVCLEKADDTMTRKRYGLAGNSIRPMGEEGCERPASVLDHTSEAKIETRPLAPPAKSLLDQIKERWKKLTAK
;
A
#
# COMPACT_ATOMS: atom_id res chain seq x y z
N ALA A 1 4.05 -37.54 31.10
CA ALA A 1 4.37 -36.10 30.98
C ALA A 1 3.66 -35.58 29.73
N ARG A 2 2.65 -34.72 29.89
CA ARG A 2 2.08 -33.96 28.77
C ARG A 2 3.03 -32.80 28.52
N VAL A 3 3.68 -32.78 27.36
CA VAL A 3 4.38 -31.58 26.90
C VAL A 3 3.30 -30.53 26.72
N ALA A 4 3.40 -29.44 27.49
CA ALA A 4 2.58 -28.26 27.28
C ALA A 4 2.91 -27.75 25.88
N GLU A 5 1.93 -27.84 24.99
CA GLU A 5 2.01 -27.26 23.65
C GLU A 5 2.26 -25.76 23.83
N GLU A 6 3.44 -25.38 23.40
CA GLU A 6 4.20 -24.23 23.85
C GLU A 6 3.51 -22.90 23.54
N ASP A 7 3.78 -21.91 24.40
CA ASP A 7 3.77 -20.47 24.08
C ASP A 7 4.74 -20.17 22.92
N LEU A 8 4.49 -20.73 21.74
CA LEU A 8 5.24 -20.38 20.54
C LEU A 8 4.96 -18.91 20.24
N PRO A 9 6.00 -18.08 20.01
CA PRO A 9 5.79 -16.70 19.63
C PRO A 9 4.91 -16.66 18.38
N PRO A 10 3.95 -15.72 18.29
CA PRO A 10 3.05 -15.64 17.16
C PRO A 10 3.88 -15.59 15.87
N VAL A 11 3.58 -16.49 14.93
CA VAL A 11 4.26 -16.53 13.63
C VAL A 11 4.12 -15.16 12.99
N ALA A 12 5.24 -14.48 12.76
CA ALA A 12 5.25 -13.20 12.06
C ALA A 12 4.69 -13.41 10.65
N ARG A 13 3.49 -12.87 10.42
CA ARG A 13 2.86 -12.85 9.09
C ARG A 13 3.31 -11.59 8.36
N ASP A 14 3.54 -11.73 7.06
CA ASP A 14 3.81 -10.63 6.16
C ASP A 14 2.72 -10.59 5.10
N ASP A 15 2.52 -9.42 4.51
CA ASP A 15 1.57 -9.20 3.44
C ASP A 15 2.29 -9.09 2.10
N TRP A 16 1.53 -9.27 1.03
CA TRP A 16 1.99 -9.01 -0.32
C TRP A 16 1.37 -7.70 -0.81
N THR A 17 2.21 -6.75 -1.22
CA THR A 17 1.75 -5.52 -1.86
C THR A 17 2.04 -5.57 -3.35
N LEU A 18 1.03 -5.31 -4.17
CA LEU A 18 1.21 -5.08 -5.59
C LEU A 18 1.73 -3.65 -5.80
N ILE A 19 2.93 -3.52 -6.36
CA ILE A 19 3.52 -2.23 -6.68
C ILE A 19 3.59 -2.01 -8.18
N ARG A 20 3.67 -0.73 -8.58
CA ARG A 20 3.98 -0.30 -9.95
C ARG A 20 5.07 0.77 -9.92
N THR A 21 6.11 0.59 -10.71
CA THR A 21 7.19 1.59 -10.88
C THR A 21 6.73 2.73 -11.78
N GLN A 22 7.43 3.87 -11.74
CA GLN A 22 7.17 4.99 -12.63
C GLN A 22 7.31 4.62 -14.13
N SER A 23 8.17 3.65 -14.46
CA SER A 23 8.31 3.07 -15.80
C SER A 23 7.17 2.11 -16.20
N GLY A 24 6.20 1.88 -15.30
CA GLY A 24 5.02 1.04 -15.55
C GLY A 24 5.18 -0.45 -15.23
N GLN A 25 6.38 -0.89 -14.82
CA GLN A 25 6.60 -2.27 -14.40
C GLN A 25 5.81 -2.55 -13.12
N SER A 26 5.15 -3.71 -13.03
CA SER A 26 4.33 -4.07 -11.87
C SER A 26 4.74 -5.43 -11.32
N GLY A 27 4.62 -5.63 -10.01
CA GLY A 27 5.00 -6.88 -9.36
C GLY A 27 4.64 -6.92 -7.88
N TRP A 28 4.65 -8.13 -7.31
CA TRP A 28 4.38 -8.36 -5.90
C TRP A 28 5.67 -8.28 -5.09
N VAL A 29 5.60 -7.58 -3.96
CA VAL A 29 6.69 -7.46 -3.00
C VAL A 29 6.17 -7.73 -1.59
N LEU A 30 7.06 -8.21 -0.72
CA LEU A 30 6.76 -8.30 0.70
C LEU A 30 6.52 -6.91 1.27
N THR A 31 5.39 -6.73 1.94
CA THR A 31 5.00 -5.44 2.53
C THR A 31 6.04 -4.97 3.54
N SER A 32 6.62 -5.88 4.34
CA SER A 32 7.71 -5.56 5.27
C SER A 32 8.97 -4.96 4.62
N ARG A 33 9.19 -5.19 3.31
CA ARG A 33 10.41 -4.76 2.58
C ARG A 33 10.26 -3.41 1.88
N VAL A 34 9.08 -2.80 1.91
CA VAL A 34 8.82 -1.51 1.28
C VAL A 34 8.42 -0.47 2.32
N TYR A 35 8.77 0.79 2.07
CA TYR A 35 8.42 1.91 2.93
C TYR A 35 7.91 3.08 2.07
N MET A 36 7.02 3.87 2.64
CA MET A 36 6.49 5.06 1.97
C MET A 36 7.55 6.16 1.98
N SER A 37 7.76 6.81 0.83
CA SER A 37 8.70 7.93 0.70
C SER A 37 8.08 9.26 1.15
N ILE A 38 7.55 9.29 2.37
CA ILE A 38 7.12 10.52 3.02
C ILE A 38 8.33 11.20 3.68
N PRO A 39 8.43 12.55 3.70
CA PRO A 39 9.56 13.23 4.35
C PRO A 39 9.72 12.86 5.83
N ASP A 40 10.97 12.66 6.26
CA ASP A 40 11.32 12.26 7.63
C ASP A 40 10.77 13.20 8.71
N GLU A 41 10.71 14.51 8.41
CA GLU A 41 10.17 15.55 9.30
C GLU A 41 8.70 15.30 9.70
N VAL A 42 7.97 14.51 8.90
CA VAL A 42 6.61 14.04 9.19
C VAL A 42 6.60 12.57 9.60
N ALA A 43 7.42 11.73 8.95
CA ALA A 43 7.48 10.27 9.19
C ALA A 43 7.67 9.92 10.67
N GLN A 44 8.44 10.72 11.40
CA GLN A 44 8.69 10.53 12.84
C GLN A 44 7.43 10.43 13.71
N TYR A 45 6.29 11.01 13.28
CA TYR A 45 5.03 11.00 14.04
C TYR A 45 4.21 9.72 13.86
N ALA A 46 4.74 8.70 13.18
CA ALA A 46 4.05 7.45 12.96
C ALA A 46 3.86 6.62 14.25
N GLU A 47 4.54 6.97 15.35
CA GLU A 47 4.40 6.32 16.67
C GLU A 47 4.57 4.79 16.58
N GLY A 48 5.53 4.32 15.79
CA GLY A 48 5.78 2.88 15.58
C GLY A 48 4.78 2.19 14.65
N HIS A 49 3.72 2.86 14.21
CA HIS A 49 2.79 2.31 13.22
C HIS A 49 3.39 2.42 11.82
N ARG A 50 3.05 1.46 10.96
CA ARG A 50 3.46 1.47 9.57
C ARG A 50 2.59 2.44 8.77
N ILE A 51 3.21 3.34 8.02
CA ILE A 51 2.48 4.22 7.08
C ILE A 51 2.09 3.39 5.85
N THR A 52 0.79 3.31 5.55
CA THR A 52 0.25 2.49 4.45
C THR A 52 -0.15 3.29 3.22
N SER A 53 -0.39 4.59 3.35
CA SER A 53 -0.56 5.52 2.24
C SER A 53 -0.28 6.95 2.71
N TYR A 54 0.05 7.85 1.78
CA TYR A 54 0.24 9.28 2.08
C TYR A 54 -0.10 10.15 0.87
N PHE A 55 -0.60 11.36 1.14
CA PHE A 55 -1.05 12.32 0.13
C PHE A 55 -0.81 13.76 0.59
N SER A 56 -0.53 14.67 -0.35
CA SER A 56 -0.58 16.11 -0.09
C SER A 56 -2.02 16.62 -0.32
N LEU A 57 -2.62 17.22 0.70
CA LEU A 57 -3.96 17.81 0.61
C LEU A 57 -3.94 19.28 0.17
N GLY A 58 -2.80 19.95 0.32
CA GLY A 58 -2.65 21.38 0.13
C GLY A 58 -1.29 21.84 0.64
N LYS A 59 -1.04 23.14 0.62
CA LYS A 59 0.25 23.73 1.02
C LYS A 59 0.05 24.90 1.97
N THR A 60 1.00 25.05 2.88
CA THR A 60 1.15 26.22 3.76
C THR A 60 2.36 27.01 3.30
N THR A 61 2.17 28.28 2.98
CA THR A 61 3.26 29.19 2.63
C THR A 61 4.07 29.54 3.89
N THR A 62 5.38 29.38 3.81
CA THR A 62 6.33 29.77 4.86
C THR A 62 7.38 30.73 4.29
N ASN A 63 8.19 31.36 5.15
CA ASN A 63 9.30 32.21 4.69
C ASN A 63 10.37 31.40 3.93
N ASP A 64 10.50 30.10 4.23
CA ASP A 64 11.52 29.20 3.67
C ASP A 64 10.97 28.36 2.50
N GLY A 65 9.77 28.70 1.99
CA GLY A 65 9.09 28.00 0.92
C GLY A 65 7.76 27.38 1.33
N GLU A 66 7.18 26.56 0.45
CA GLU A 66 5.90 25.91 0.73
C GLU A 66 6.09 24.58 1.46
N LYS A 67 5.23 24.31 2.45
CA LYS A 67 5.16 23.05 3.18
C LYS A 67 3.84 22.35 2.90
N ASP A 68 3.89 21.08 2.51
CA ASP A 68 2.69 20.29 2.25
C ASP A 68 1.91 20.02 3.55
N ILE A 69 0.58 19.97 3.42
CA ILE A 69 -0.33 19.45 4.44
C ILE A 69 -0.54 17.97 4.13
N TRP A 70 0.01 17.11 4.98
CA TRP A 70 0.08 15.68 4.71
C TRP A 70 -1.11 14.94 5.31
N LEU A 71 -1.78 14.14 4.50
CA LEU A 71 -2.65 13.05 4.95
C LEU A 71 -1.85 11.75 4.90
N TRP A 72 -1.97 10.91 5.92
CA TRP A 72 -1.52 9.53 5.85
C TRP A 72 -2.54 8.55 6.43
N THR A 73 -2.37 7.28 6.09
CA THR A 73 -2.99 6.15 6.80
C THR A 73 -1.91 5.31 7.46
N THR A 74 -2.25 4.66 8.57
CA THR A 74 -1.34 3.81 9.33
C THR A 74 -1.97 2.46 9.68
N SER A 75 -1.13 1.44 9.86
CA SER A 75 -1.50 0.16 10.45
C SER A 75 -0.52 -0.23 11.56
N GLU A 76 -1.02 -0.73 12.68
CA GLU A 76 -0.22 -1.24 13.80
C GLU A 76 0.40 -2.62 13.49
N SER A 77 -0.24 -3.39 12.62
CA SER A 77 0.16 -4.78 12.31
C SER A 77 -0.13 -5.16 10.85
N LEU A 78 0.63 -6.14 10.35
CA LEU A 78 0.39 -6.78 9.05
C LEU A 78 -0.57 -7.97 9.21
N GLY A 79 -1.11 -8.48 8.11
CA GLY A 79 -1.98 -9.67 8.08
C GLY A 79 -3.38 -9.42 8.64
N ARG A 80 -3.88 -8.19 8.51
CA ARG A 80 -5.23 -7.80 8.90
C ARG A 80 -6.17 -7.87 7.70
N ASP A 81 -7.46 -8.09 7.98
CA ASP A 81 -8.51 -8.11 6.95
C ASP A 81 -8.96 -6.68 6.53
N TYR A 82 -8.20 -5.66 6.93
CA TYR A 82 -8.39 -4.26 6.63
C TYR A 82 -7.04 -3.61 6.30
N ASP A 83 -7.07 -2.51 5.55
CA ASP A 83 -5.86 -1.88 4.99
C ASP A 83 -5.18 -0.90 5.95
N PHE A 84 -5.94 -0.29 6.87
CA PHE A 84 -5.43 0.65 7.86
C PHE A 84 -6.33 0.74 9.09
N ASP A 85 -5.73 1.04 10.24
CA ASP A 85 -6.43 1.23 11.53
C ASP A 85 -6.42 2.67 12.06
N GLY A 86 -5.74 3.56 11.33
CA GLY A 86 -5.67 4.97 11.65
C GLY A 86 -5.40 5.83 10.43
N TYR A 87 -5.78 7.09 10.52
CA TYR A 87 -5.40 8.12 9.55
C TYR A 87 -5.27 9.46 10.25
N ARG A 88 -4.31 10.26 9.79
CA ARG A 88 -3.97 11.54 10.43
C ARG A 88 -3.64 12.58 9.38
N VAL A 89 -3.90 13.83 9.71
CA VAL A 89 -3.47 14.98 8.92
C VAL A 89 -2.47 15.80 9.74
N PHE A 90 -1.40 16.22 9.08
CA PHE A 90 -0.35 17.06 9.64
C PHE A 90 -0.28 18.38 8.91
N GLY A 91 -0.27 19.46 9.69
CA GLY A 91 -0.07 20.81 9.21
C GLY A 91 1.25 21.38 9.72
N TRP A 92 1.86 22.26 8.94
CA TRP A 92 3.04 22.99 9.38
C TRP A 92 2.66 24.10 10.36
N ASN A 93 3.26 24.11 11.55
CA ASN A 93 3.09 25.21 12.51
C ASN A 93 4.14 26.30 12.24
N LEU A 94 3.69 27.45 11.72
CA LEU A 94 4.56 28.60 11.38
C LEU A 94 5.33 29.16 12.57
N ARG A 95 4.77 29.11 13.78
CA ARG A 95 5.41 29.67 14.99
C ARG A 95 6.43 28.72 15.59
N ARG A 96 6.19 27.41 15.48
CA ARG A 96 7.02 26.36 16.11
C ARG A 96 7.99 25.70 15.14
N HIS A 97 7.91 26.03 13.86
CA HIS A 97 8.76 25.50 12.79
C HIS A 97 8.82 23.98 12.78
N ARG A 98 7.66 23.32 12.97
CA ARG A 98 7.52 21.87 12.91
C ARG A 98 6.11 21.47 12.50
N TYR A 99 5.98 20.24 12.02
CA TYR A 99 4.68 19.61 11.80
C TYR A 99 3.96 19.33 13.13
N GLU A 100 2.64 19.50 13.11
CA GLU A 100 1.74 19.14 14.21
C GLU A 100 0.52 18.40 13.66
N THR A 101 -0.04 17.49 14.45
CA THR A 101 -1.26 16.76 14.09
C THR A 101 -2.45 17.71 14.13
N SER A 102 -3.02 18.00 12.96
CA SER A 102 -4.24 18.83 12.84
C SER A 102 -5.52 18.00 12.90
N PHE A 103 -5.45 16.72 12.55
CA PHE A 103 -6.57 15.79 12.63
C PHE A 103 -6.08 14.37 12.86
N ILE A 104 -6.83 13.59 13.63
CA ILE A 104 -6.48 12.21 13.94
C ILE A 104 -7.74 11.36 14.14
N GLN A 105 -7.74 10.21 13.48
CA GLN A 105 -8.66 9.13 13.75
C GLN A 105 -7.85 7.86 14.03
N ARG A 106 -8.20 7.15 15.11
CA ARG A 106 -7.58 5.90 15.55
C ARG A 106 -8.65 4.83 15.71
N ARG A 107 -8.23 3.57 15.73
CA ARG A 107 -9.10 2.40 16.01
C ARG A 107 -10.27 2.33 15.04
N VAL A 108 -9.97 2.49 13.75
CA VAL A 108 -10.96 2.28 12.68
C VAL A 108 -10.65 0.98 11.96
N THR A 109 -11.62 0.46 11.22
CA THR A 109 -11.41 -0.61 10.25
C THR A 109 -11.52 0.04 8.88
N GLY A 110 -10.38 0.38 8.28
CA GLY A 110 -10.30 1.20 7.08
C GLY A 110 -9.87 0.43 5.83
N PHE A 111 -10.43 0.82 4.68
CA PHE A 111 -10.21 0.16 3.39
C PHE A 111 -9.82 1.16 2.30
N PHE A 112 -8.93 0.73 1.42
CA PHE A 112 -8.55 1.46 0.21
C PHE A 112 -9.67 1.42 -0.85
N PRO A 113 -9.68 2.34 -1.82
CA PRO A 113 -8.79 3.49 -1.94
C PRO A 113 -9.20 4.65 -1.02
N VAL A 114 -8.18 5.29 -0.43
CA VAL A 114 -8.31 6.67 0.05
C VAL A 114 -8.44 7.55 -1.18
N GLN A 115 -9.55 8.28 -1.30
CA GLN A 115 -9.76 9.19 -2.41
C GLN A 115 -9.33 10.58 -1.98
N VAL A 116 -8.48 11.21 -2.77
CA VAL A 116 -7.95 12.55 -2.49
C VAL A 116 -8.17 13.46 -3.68
N SER A 117 -8.61 14.67 -3.40
CA SER A 117 -8.63 15.80 -4.33
C SER A 117 -8.11 17.04 -3.59
N PRO A 118 -7.81 18.15 -4.28
CA PRO A 118 -7.33 19.36 -3.60
C PRO A 118 -8.25 19.73 -2.44
N GLU A 119 -7.65 19.87 -1.25
CA GLU A 119 -8.30 20.22 0.01
C GLU A 119 -9.39 19.25 0.49
N LYS A 120 -9.52 18.05 -0.10
CA LYS A 120 -10.57 17.10 0.26
C LYS A 120 -10.06 15.68 0.23
N PHE A 121 -10.59 14.85 1.13
CA PHE A 121 -10.34 13.43 1.07
C PHE A 121 -11.54 12.63 1.58
N SER A 122 -11.59 11.35 1.23
CA SER A 122 -12.53 10.41 1.79
C SER A 122 -11.91 9.05 2.05
N VAL A 123 -12.41 8.37 3.08
CA VAL A 123 -11.96 7.06 3.52
C VAL A 123 -13.15 6.13 3.66
N CYS A 124 -13.03 4.89 3.20
CA CYS A 124 -14.01 3.83 3.45
C CYS A 124 -13.71 3.19 4.79
N LEU A 125 -14.70 3.18 5.67
CA LEU A 125 -14.62 2.60 7.01
C LEU A 125 -15.77 1.63 7.21
N GLU A 126 -15.49 0.53 7.89
CA GLU A 126 -16.49 -0.35 8.46
C GLU A 126 -16.93 0.18 9.83
N LYS A 127 -18.24 0.21 10.05
CA LYS A 127 -18.86 0.56 11.33
C LYS A 127 -19.07 -0.69 12.17
N ALA A 128 -19.39 -0.49 13.45
CA ALA A 128 -19.63 -1.58 14.40
C ALA A 128 -20.85 -2.47 14.05
N ASP A 129 -21.71 -2.04 13.13
CA ASP A 129 -22.84 -2.79 12.59
C ASP A 129 -22.51 -3.51 11.27
N ASP A 130 -21.23 -3.68 10.96
CA ASP A 130 -20.68 -4.24 9.71
C ASP A 130 -21.07 -3.46 8.45
N THR A 131 -21.65 -2.25 8.59
CA THR A 131 -21.97 -1.40 7.45
C THR A 131 -20.75 -0.62 6.98
N MET A 132 -20.59 -0.56 5.65
CA MET A 132 -19.50 0.17 5.01
C MET A 132 -19.91 1.61 4.71
N THR A 133 -19.13 2.57 5.19
CA THR A 133 -19.38 4.00 5.01
C THR A 133 -18.13 4.74 4.55
N ARG A 134 -18.27 5.54 3.49
CA ARG A 134 -17.26 6.50 3.06
C ARG A 134 -17.45 7.83 3.77
N LYS A 135 -16.54 8.16 4.68
CA LYS A 135 -16.50 9.46 5.37
C LYS A 135 -15.77 10.48 4.52
N ARG A 136 -16.38 11.65 4.30
CA ARG A 136 -15.81 12.75 3.52
C ARG A 136 -15.35 13.88 4.43
N TYR A 137 -14.21 14.45 4.08
CA TYR A 137 -13.56 15.51 4.83
C TYR A 137 -13.08 16.62 3.89
N GLY A 138 -13.12 17.85 4.41
CA GLY A 138 -12.60 19.04 3.75
C GLY A 138 -11.60 19.75 4.65
N LEU A 139 -10.55 20.29 4.02
CA LEU A 139 -9.58 21.16 4.64
C LEU A 139 -10.13 22.60 4.64
N ALA A 140 -10.11 23.23 5.81
CA ALA A 140 -10.45 24.63 6.00
C ALA A 140 -9.27 25.31 6.71
N GLY A 141 -8.41 25.96 5.95
CA GLY A 141 -7.11 26.43 6.44
C GLY A 141 -6.23 25.25 6.85
N ASN A 142 -5.90 25.14 8.15
CA ASN A 142 -5.13 24.02 8.69
C ASN A 142 -5.98 23.03 9.51
N SER A 143 -7.31 23.08 9.39
CA SER A 143 -8.24 22.23 10.14
C SER A 143 -9.06 21.34 9.21
N ILE A 144 -9.35 20.12 9.65
CA ILE A 144 -10.19 19.19 8.92
C ILE A 144 -11.63 19.26 9.43
N ARG A 145 -12.60 19.32 8.51
CA ARG A 145 -14.03 19.35 8.78
C ARG A 145 -14.74 18.18 8.11
N PRO A 146 -15.66 17.48 8.80
CA PRO A 146 -16.50 16.49 8.16
C PRO A 146 -17.43 17.16 7.14
N MET A 147 -17.62 16.52 5.99
CA MET A 147 -18.46 17.00 4.88
C MET A 147 -19.66 16.10 4.60
N GLY A 148 -19.78 14.98 5.33
CA GLY A 148 -20.86 14.00 5.17
C GLY A 148 -20.33 12.58 4.99
N GLU A 149 -21.27 11.65 4.84
CA GLU A 149 -21.01 10.23 4.73
C GLU A 149 -21.89 9.65 3.61
N GLU A 150 -21.42 8.61 2.93
CA GLU A 150 -22.18 7.82 1.97
C GLU A 150 -21.83 6.33 2.08
N GLY A 151 -22.62 5.45 1.49
CA GLY A 151 -22.28 4.03 1.42
C GLY A 151 -21.03 3.81 0.55
N CYS A 152 -20.21 2.81 0.88
CA CYS A 152 -19.19 2.34 -0.04
C CYS A 152 -19.04 0.83 -0.03
N GLU A 153 -18.42 0.32 -1.08
CA GLU A 153 -18.17 -1.11 -1.26
C GLU A 153 -16.82 -1.49 -0.66
N ARG A 154 -16.75 -2.65 0.01
CA ARG A 154 -15.47 -3.24 0.40
C ARG A 154 -14.78 -3.74 -0.88
N PRO A 155 -13.52 -3.38 -1.16
CA PRO A 155 -12.79 -3.97 -2.27
C PRO A 155 -12.82 -5.49 -2.14
N ALA A 156 -13.14 -6.21 -3.23
CA ALA A 156 -13.06 -7.66 -3.23
C ALA A 156 -11.66 -8.08 -2.75
N SER A 157 -11.60 -8.97 -1.75
CA SER A 157 -10.32 -9.47 -1.29
C SER A 157 -9.70 -10.30 -2.42
N VAL A 158 -8.38 -10.16 -2.63
CA VAL A 158 -7.69 -10.94 -3.68
C VAL A 158 -7.82 -12.45 -3.43
N LEU A 159 -8.12 -12.85 -2.19
CA LEU A 159 -8.33 -14.22 -1.76
C LEU A 159 -9.73 -14.77 -2.07
N ASP A 160 -10.73 -13.92 -2.30
CA ASP A 160 -12.05 -14.35 -2.79
C ASP A 160 -12.00 -14.82 -4.26
N HIS A 161 -10.88 -14.55 -4.94
CA HIS A 161 -10.59 -15.10 -6.25
C HIS A 161 -9.90 -16.47 -6.16
N THR A 162 -10.50 -17.44 -5.47
CA THR A 162 -10.38 -18.85 -5.91
C THR A 162 -11.18 -19.05 -7.20
N SER A 163 -10.87 -18.26 -8.22
CA SER A 163 -10.98 -18.76 -9.58
C SER A 163 -9.77 -19.66 -9.73
N GLU A 164 -9.99 -20.95 -9.97
CA GLU A 164 -8.99 -21.86 -10.49
C GLU A 164 -8.45 -21.29 -11.80
N ALA A 165 -7.55 -20.32 -11.72
CA ALA A 165 -6.77 -19.87 -12.85
C ALA A 165 -5.88 -21.06 -13.19
N LYS A 166 -6.38 -21.91 -14.09
CA LYS A 166 -5.62 -22.93 -14.78
C LYS A 166 -4.39 -22.23 -15.32
N ILE A 167 -3.27 -22.40 -14.64
CA ILE A 167 -1.96 -22.02 -15.15
C ILE A 167 -1.82 -22.85 -16.41
N GLU A 168 -2.13 -22.27 -17.57
CA GLU A 168 -1.74 -22.84 -18.84
C GLU A 168 -0.23 -22.77 -18.86
N THR A 169 0.38 -23.89 -18.46
CA THR A 169 1.79 -24.16 -18.68
C THR A 169 2.01 -24.07 -20.18
N ARG A 170 2.37 -22.88 -20.67
CA ARG A 170 2.84 -22.74 -22.05
C ARG A 170 4.06 -23.64 -22.13
N PRO A 171 4.05 -24.72 -22.93
CA PRO A 171 5.21 -25.58 -23.04
C PRO A 171 6.39 -24.70 -23.46
N LEU A 172 7.48 -24.79 -22.69
CA LEU A 172 8.74 -24.15 -23.03
C LEU A 172 9.03 -24.49 -24.49
N ALA A 173 9.16 -23.46 -25.33
CA ALA A 173 9.59 -23.66 -26.70
C ALA A 173 10.86 -24.52 -26.66
N PRO A 174 10.96 -25.57 -27.49
CA PRO A 174 12.13 -26.44 -27.47
C PRO A 174 13.39 -25.59 -27.60
N PRO A 175 14.43 -25.87 -26.82
CA PRO A 175 15.65 -25.07 -26.85
C PRO A 175 16.15 -25.01 -28.30
N ALA A 176 16.47 -23.79 -28.75
CA ALA A 176 17.04 -23.59 -30.07
C ALA A 176 18.25 -24.52 -30.26
N LYS A 177 18.32 -25.21 -31.40
CA LYS A 177 19.39 -26.17 -31.70
C LYS A 177 20.75 -25.51 -31.45
N SER A 178 21.58 -26.18 -30.65
CA SER A 178 22.91 -25.70 -30.29
C SER A 178 23.76 -25.46 -31.53
N LEU A 179 24.62 -24.44 -31.50
CA LEU A 179 25.59 -24.15 -32.57
C LEU A 179 26.41 -25.39 -32.95
N LEU A 180 26.70 -26.28 -31.99
CA LEU A 180 27.41 -27.53 -32.24
C LEU A 180 26.61 -28.51 -33.10
N ASP A 181 25.28 -28.54 -32.96
CA ASP A 181 24.39 -29.39 -33.77
C ASP A 181 24.29 -28.85 -35.20
N GLN A 182 24.30 -27.53 -35.38
CA GLN A 182 24.29 -26.90 -36.69
C GLN A 182 25.60 -27.13 -37.44
N ILE A 183 26.74 -27.13 -36.73
CA ILE A 183 28.05 -27.41 -37.30
C ILE A 183 28.13 -28.88 -37.71
N LYS A 184 27.72 -29.83 -36.86
CA LYS A 184 27.72 -31.26 -37.21
C LYS A 184 26.89 -31.58 -38.46
N GLU A 185 25.73 -30.96 -38.61
CA GLU A 185 24.88 -31.14 -39.80
C GLU A 185 25.51 -30.55 -41.08
N ARG A 186 26.22 -29.42 -40.98
CA ARG A 186 26.98 -28.87 -42.11
C ARG A 186 28.14 -29.77 -42.53
N TRP A 187 28.84 -30.36 -41.58
CA TRP A 187 29.94 -31.30 -41.87
C TRP A 187 29.45 -32.60 -42.50
N LYS A 188 28.34 -33.18 -42.01
CA LYS A 188 27.70 -34.35 -42.63
C LYS A 188 27.32 -34.13 -44.10
N LYS A 189 26.86 -32.92 -44.44
CA LYS A 189 26.54 -32.56 -45.84
C LYS A 189 27.77 -32.39 -46.73
N LEU A 190 28.94 -32.11 -46.15
CA LEU A 190 30.20 -31.96 -46.90
C LEU A 190 30.95 -33.28 -47.08
N THR A 191 30.72 -34.27 -46.20
CA THR A 191 31.32 -35.60 -46.30
C THR A 191 30.42 -36.62 -47.00
N ALA A 192 29.18 -36.27 -47.35
CA ALA A 192 28.31 -37.08 -48.19
C ALA A 192 28.67 -36.85 -49.67
N LYS A 193 29.71 -37.53 -50.15
CA LYS A 193 29.97 -37.78 -51.57
C LYS A 193 30.34 -39.24 -51.74
#